data_AF-A0A1G2ET63-F1
#
_entry.id   AF-A0A1G2ET63-F1
#
_cell.length_a   1.000
_cell.length_b   1.000
_cell.length_c   1.000
_cell.angle_alpha   90.00
_cell.angle_beta   90.00
_cell.angle_gamma   90.00
#
_symmetry.space_group_name_H-M   'P 1'
#
loop_
_entity.id
_entity.type
_entity.pdbx_description
1 polymer ?
#
loop_
_entity_poly.entity_id
_entity_poly.type
_entity_poly.pdbx_seq_one_letter_code
_entity_poly.pdbx_strand_id
1 'polypeptide(L)'
;MGGHINEIDEMGEFIENAVLREWSEEVKFKGNILNKKFVGILNDDSRPVEKVHLGIIYHFEGDSPDIIVREKDKMEGELVDLDKIRGLAQEIQGWPPIVWRDYLAELL
;
A
#
# COMPACT_ATOMS: atom_id res chain seq x y z
N MET A 1 2.24 2.62 1.04
CA MET A 1 2.00 3.26 -0.26
C MET A 1 0.52 3.51 -0.39
N GLY A 2 0.14 4.68 -0.91
CA GLY A 2 -1.26 5.05 -1.04
C GLY A 2 -1.40 6.31 -1.88
N GLY A 3 -2.33 6.26 -2.83
CA GLY A 3 -2.60 7.36 -3.75
C GLY A 3 -4.01 7.32 -4.29
N HIS A 4 -4.35 8.27 -5.16
CA HIS A 4 -5.72 8.48 -5.63
C HIS A 4 -5.95 7.85 -6.99
N ILE A 5 -7.22 7.50 -7.26
CA ILE A 5 -7.70 7.23 -8.61
C ILE A 5 -7.93 8.60 -9.28
N ASN A 6 -7.33 8.81 -10.45
CA ASN A 6 -7.40 10.07 -11.19
C ASN A 6 -8.06 9.87 -12.57
N GLU A 7 -8.42 10.96 -13.26
CA GLU A 7 -9.05 10.91 -14.59
C GLU A 7 -8.21 10.13 -15.61
N ILE A 8 -6.88 10.16 -15.49
CA ILE A 8 -5.97 9.39 -16.36
C ILE A 8 -6.18 7.87 -16.28
N ASP A 9 -6.83 7.38 -15.21
CA ASP A 9 -7.06 5.96 -14.97
C ASP A 9 -8.38 5.46 -15.59
N GLU A 10 -9.22 6.35 -16.14
CA GLU A 10 -10.64 6.11 -16.50
C GLU A 10 -10.90 5.01 -17.54
N MET A 11 -9.91 4.66 -18.36
CA MET A 11 -10.08 3.69 -19.43
C MET A 11 -9.99 2.23 -18.93
N GLY A 12 -11.10 1.51 -18.94
CA GLY A 12 -11.14 0.08 -18.63
C GLY A 12 -11.18 -0.20 -17.13
N GLU A 13 -10.25 -1.02 -16.62
CA GLU A 13 -10.18 -1.40 -15.20
C GLU A 13 -9.53 -0.29 -14.37
N PHE A 14 -10.26 0.81 -14.15
CA PHE A 14 -9.71 2.05 -13.59
C PHE A 14 -9.05 1.90 -12.20
N ILE A 15 -9.55 1.00 -11.34
CA ILE A 15 -8.94 0.72 -10.04
C ILE A 15 -7.56 0.07 -10.25
N GLU A 16 -7.49 -0.91 -11.16
CA GLU A 16 -6.24 -1.63 -11.43
C GLU A 16 -5.21 -0.73 -12.10
N ASN A 17 -5.66 0.15 -13.00
CA ASN A 17 -4.81 1.17 -13.62
C ASN A 17 -4.22 2.11 -12.56
N ALA A 18 -5.06 2.66 -11.69
CA ALA A 18 -4.62 3.56 -10.63
C ALA A 18 -3.61 2.87 -9.69
N VAL A 19 -3.92 1.66 -9.23
CA VAL A 19 -3.04 0.88 -8.34
C VAL A 19 -1.67 0.63 -8.98
N LEU A 20 -1.62 0.27 -10.26
CA LEU A 20 -0.35 0.04 -10.97
C LEU A 20 0.40 1.34 -11.27
N ARG A 21 -0.31 2.43 -11.57
CA ARG A 21 0.28 3.75 -11.77
C ARG A 21 0.92 4.26 -10.48
N GLU A 22 0.17 4.31 -9.39
CA GLU A 22 0.66 4.74 -8.06
C GLU A 22 1.86 3.90 -7.61
N TRP A 23 1.80 2.58 -7.79
CA TRP A 23 2.96 1.70 -7.55
C TRP A 23 4.19 2.14 -8.36
N SER A 24 4.01 2.43 -9.64
CA SER A 24 5.12 2.81 -10.53
C SER A 24 5.67 4.22 -10.27
N GLU A 25 4.86 5.10 -9.71
CA GLU A 25 5.24 6.46 -9.29
C GLU A 25 6.08 6.43 -8.01
N GLU A 26 5.65 5.67 -7.00
CA GLU A 26 6.26 5.64 -5.66
C GLU A 26 7.47 4.71 -5.56
N VAL A 27 7.47 3.56 -6.26
CA VAL A 27 8.53 2.54 -6.12
C VAL A 27 9.14 2.09 -7.44
N LYS A 28 10.42 1.75 -7.36
CA LYS A 28 11.15 1.05 -8.41
C LYS A 28 11.52 -0.32 -7.88
N PHE A 29 10.87 -1.33 -8.43
CA PHE A 29 11.10 -2.73 -8.10
C PHE A 29 11.89 -3.42 -9.22
N LYS A 30 13.00 -4.07 -8.88
CA LYS A 30 13.77 -4.93 -9.80
C LYS A 30 13.52 -6.40 -9.46
N GLY A 31 12.39 -6.88 -9.96
CA GLY A 31 11.94 -8.26 -9.85
C GLY A 31 10.66 -8.44 -10.64
N ASN A 32 10.02 -9.59 -10.49
CA ASN A 32 8.70 -9.88 -11.03
C ASN A 32 7.67 -9.79 -9.91
N ILE A 33 6.56 -9.10 -10.19
CA ILE A 33 5.37 -9.19 -9.35
C ILE A 33 4.77 -10.58 -9.60
N LEU A 34 4.84 -11.45 -8.60
CA LEU A 34 4.32 -12.81 -8.66
C LEU A 34 2.80 -12.83 -8.42
N ASN A 35 2.33 -11.94 -7.55
CA ASN A 35 0.94 -11.86 -7.17
C ASN A 35 0.53 -10.42 -6.90
N LYS A 36 -0.70 -10.07 -7.27
CA LYS A 36 -1.37 -8.81 -6.91
C LYS A 36 -2.77 -9.19 -6.44
N LYS A 37 -2.97 -9.16 -5.13
CA LYS A 37 -4.20 -9.61 -4.47
C LYS A 37 -4.99 -8.42 -3.96
N PHE A 38 -6.25 -8.31 -4.36
CA PHE A 38 -7.20 -7.46 -3.66
C PHE A 38 -7.49 -8.05 -2.26
N VAL A 39 -7.20 -7.28 -1.22
CA VAL A 39 -7.33 -7.70 0.19
C VAL A 39 -8.71 -7.34 0.71
N GLY A 40 -9.18 -6.13 0.42
CA GLY A 40 -10.46 -5.65 0.92
C GLY A 40 -10.60 -4.13 0.84
N ILE A 41 -11.70 -3.65 1.41
CA ILE A 41 -12.03 -2.23 1.50
C ILE A 41 -11.85 -1.77 2.93
N LEU A 42 -11.19 -0.63 3.13
CA LEU A 42 -10.99 0.00 4.43
C LEU A 42 -11.78 1.30 4.49
N ASN A 43 -12.73 1.37 5.42
CA ASN A 43 -13.46 2.59 5.75
C ASN A 43 -13.18 2.96 7.21
N ASP A 44 -12.48 4.07 7.44
CA ASP A 44 -12.10 4.56 8.78
C ASP A 44 -12.62 5.98 8.95
N ASP A 45 -13.57 6.17 9.86
CA ASP A 45 -14.15 7.48 10.16
C ASP A 45 -13.56 8.11 11.43
N SER A 46 -12.45 7.59 11.95
CA SER A 46 -11.87 8.08 13.21
C SER A 46 -11.30 9.49 13.12
N ARG A 47 -10.85 9.94 11.93
CA ARG A 47 -10.02 11.14 11.75
C ARG A 47 -10.38 11.94 10.48
N PRO A 48 -10.09 13.26 10.42
CA PRO A 48 -10.60 14.12 9.35
C PRO A 48 -10.22 13.71 7.93
N VAL A 49 -9.00 13.22 7.73
CA VAL A 49 -8.53 12.78 6.40
C VAL A 49 -9.19 11.46 6.03
N GLU A 50 -9.21 10.49 6.94
CA GLU A 50 -9.75 9.17 6.70
C GLU A 50 -11.28 9.21 6.46
N LYS A 51 -12.01 10.10 7.14
CA LYS A 51 -13.46 10.32 6.96
C LYS A 51 -13.88 10.64 5.52
N VAL A 52 -12.97 11.13 4.69
CA VAL A 52 -13.26 11.50 3.30
C VAL A 52 -12.60 10.56 2.29
N HIS A 53 -12.01 9.45 2.75
CA HIS A 53 -11.37 8.46 1.89
C HIS A 53 -11.94 7.06 2.12
N LEU A 54 -12.09 6.31 1.03
CA LEU A 54 -12.35 4.88 1.06
C LEU A 54 -11.11 4.17 0.53
N GLY A 55 -10.47 3.36 1.37
CA GLY A 55 -9.27 2.61 1.01
C GLY A 55 -9.61 1.34 0.24
N ILE A 56 -8.94 1.13 -0.90
CA ILE A 56 -8.98 -0.12 -1.66
C ILE A 56 -7.61 -0.78 -1.48
N ILE A 57 -7.55 -1.85 -0.69
CA ILE A 57 -6.28 -2.42 -0.22
C ILE A 57 -5.84 -3.55 -1.13
N TYR A 58 -4.60 -3.46 -1.62
CA TYR A 58 -3.94 -4.51 -2.40
C TYR A 58 -2.67 -4.99 -1.71
N HIS A 59 -2.38 -6.28 -1.86
CA HIS A 59 -1.13 -6.91 -1.45
C HIS A 59 -0.37 -7.38 -2.69
N PHE A 60 0.89 -6.96 -2.79
CA PHE A 60 1.80 -7.31 -3.87
C PHE A 60 2.87 -8.26 -3.33
N GLU A 61 3.09 -9.37 -4.01
CA GLU A 61 4.18 -10.30 -3.72
C GLU A 61 5.17 -10.27 -4.88
N GLY A 62 6.46 -10.12 -4.55
CA GLY A 62 7.55 -10.06 -5.50
C GLY A 62 8.62 -11.13 -5.22
N ASP A 63 9.44 -11.42 -6.21
CA ASP A 63 10.50 -12.44 -6.14
C ASP A 63 11.90 -11.88 -5.79
N SER A 64 11.99 -10.61 -5.42
CA SER A 64 13.25 -9.89 -5.23
C SER A 64 13.18 -8.93 -4.05
N PRO A 65 14.29 -8.69 -3.33
CA PRO A 65 14.39 -7.63 -2.34
C PRO A 65 14.84 -6.28 -2.94
N ASP A 66 15.17 -6.21 -4.24
CA ASP A 66 15.64 -4.97 -4.88
C ASP A 66 14.45 -4.05 -5.17
N ILE A 67 13.99 -3.34 -4.14
CA ILE A 67 12.95 -2.32 -4.20
C ILE A 67 13.47 -1.02 -3.57
N ILE A 68 13.23 0.10 -4.25
CA ILE A 68 13.61 1.42 -3.75
C ILE A 68 12.45 2.41 -3.92
N VAL A 69 12.35 3.35 -2.97
CA VAL A 69 11.47 4.52 -3.10
C VAL A 69 11.99 5.43 -4.22
N ARG A 70 11.10 5.81 -5.13
CA ARG A 70 11.36 6.77 -6.20
C ARG A 70 11.15 8.21 -5.73
N GLU A 71 10.07 8.46 -5.00
CA GLU A 71 9.69 9.80 -4.55
C GLU A 71 10.38 10.20 -3.24
N LYS A 72 11.71 10.31 -3.31
CA LYS A 72 12.58 10.54 -2.14
C LYS A 72 12.35 11.89 -1.44
N ASP A 73 11.73 12.84 -2.12
CA ASP A 73 11.42 14.15 -1.54
C ASP A 73 10.19 14.12 -0.62
N LYS A 74 9.34 13.08 -0.73
CA LYS A 74 8.11 12.95 0.07
C LYS A 74 8.15 11.80 1.06
N MET A 75 8.91 10.74 0.77
CA MET A 75 8.89 9.54 1.61
C MET A 75 10.24 8.82 1.66
N GLU A 76 10.41 8.08 2.74
CA GLU A 76 11.47 7.10 2.93
C GLU A 76 10.86 5.70 3.02
N GLY A 77 11.64 4.66 2.76
CA GLY A 77 11.16 3.30 2.80
C GLY A 77 12.30 2.30 3.00
N GLU A 78 12.01 1.27 3.79
CA GLU A 78 12.89 0.13 4.03
C GLU A 78 12.11 -1.18 3.90
N LEU A 79 12.78 -2.24 3.45
CA LEU A 79 12.27 -3.60 3.59
C LEU A 79 12.51 -4.08 5.02
N VAL A 80 11.47 -4.63 5.63
CA VAL A 80 11.51 -5.13 7.00
C VAL A 80 10.76 -6.46 7.07
N ASP A 81 11.17 -7.30 8.02
CA ASP A 81 10.46 -8.52 8.34
C ASP A 81 9.10 -8.22 9.00
N LEU A 82 8.12 -9.11 8.81
CA LEU A 82 6.77 -8.97 9.36
C LEU A 82 6.77 -8.74 10.89
N ASP A 83 7.70 -9.37 11.62
CA ASP A 83 7.85 -9.18 13.07
C ASP A 83 8.17 -7.72 13.44
N LYS A 84 8.98 -7.03 12.64
CA LYS A 84 9.34 -5.61 12.87
C LYS A 84 8.15 -4.69 12.60
N ILE A 85 7.28 -5.04 11.65
CA ILE A 85 6.08 -4.25 11.31
C ILE A 85 5.16 -4.09 12.52
N ARG A 86 5.03 -5.12 13.38
CA ARG A 86 4.19 -5.02 14.58
C ARG A 86 4.57 -3.85 15.48
N GLY A 87 5.86 -3.61 15.67
CA GLY A 87 6.34 -2.47 16.46
C GLY A 87 6.00 -1.14 15.79
N LEU A 88 6.34 -1.02 14.50
CA LEU A 88 6.07 0.19 13.71
C LEU A 88 4.58 0.54 13.65
N ALA A 89 3.71 -0.47 13.49
CA ALA A 89 2.27 -0.32 13.45
C ALA A 89 1.68 0.22 14.77
N GLN A 90 2.38 0.11 15.90
CA GLN A 90 1.94 0.68 17.18
C GLN A 90 2.38 2.14 17.36
N GLU A 91 3.37 2.60 16.58
CA GLU A 91 3.94 3.95 16.70
C GLU A 91 3.30 4.95 15.74
N ILE A 92 2.57 4.47 14.72
CA ILE A 92 1.95 5.30 13.70
C ILE A 92 0.43 5.32 13.81
N GLN A 93 -0.16 6.44 13.40
CA GLN A 93 -1.60 6.57 13.20
C GLN A 93 -1.92 6.33 11.72
N GLY A 94 -3.18 6.09 11.39
CA GLY A 94 -3.61 5.92 10.00
C GLY A 94 -4.30 4.59 9.79
N TRP A 95 -4.35 4.23 8.51
CA TRP A 95 -4.70 2.90 8.05
C TRP A 95 -3.65 1.82 8.34
N PRO A 96 -2.31 2.09 8.41
CA PRO A 96 -1.34 1.02 8.61
C PRO A 96 -1.57 0.11 9.83
N PRO A 97 -1.93 0.61 11.03
CA PRO A 97 -2.24 -0.25 12.18
C PRO A 97 -3.46 -1.16 11.95
N ILE A 98 -4.46 -0.69 11.21
CA ILE A 98 -5.66 -1.45 10.85
C ILE A 98 -5.30 -2.56 9.87
N VAL A 99 -4.56 -2.23 8.79
CA VAL A 99 -4.11 -3.21 7.79
C VAL A 99 -3.17 -4.25 8.42
N TRP A 100 -2.31 -3.86 9.37
CA TRP A 100 -1.50 -4.81 10.10
C TRP A 100 -2.38 -5.78 10.90
N ARG A 101 -3.30 -5.25 11.73
CA ARG A 101 -4.14 -6.04 12.64
C ARG A 101 -5.06 -7.00 11.90
N ASP A 102 -5.69 -6.53 10.83
CA ASP A 102 -6.78 -7.23 10.15
C ASP A 102 -6.32 -8.05 8.94
N TYR A 103 -5.04 -7.95 8.54
CA TYR A 103 -4.53 -8.68 7.38
C TYR A 103 -3.10 -9.20 7.58
N LEU A 104 -2.10 -8.32 7.78
CA LEU A 104 -0.71 -8.78 7.78
C LEU A 104 -0.37 -9.69 8.96
N ALA A 105 -1.00 -9.49 10.11
CA ALA A 105 -0.82 -10.33 11.30
C ALA A 105 -1.33 -11.76 11.11
N GLU A 106 -2.24 -12.01 10.16
CA GLU A 106 -2.73 -13.36 9.83
C GLU A 106 -1.76 -14.14 8.92
N LEU A 107 -0.74 -13.47 8.38
CA LEU A 107 0.29 -14.08 7.53
C LEU A 107 1.51 -14.60 8.32
N LEU A 108 1.56 -14.31 9.63
CA LEU A 108 2.54 -14.82 10.59
C LEU A 108 2.13 -16.20 11.11
#